data_AF-K0INH9-F1
#
_entry.id   AF-K0INH9-F1
#
_cell.length_a   1.000
_cell.length_b   1.000
_cell.length_c   1.000
_cell.angle_alpha   90.00
_cell.angle_beta   90.00
_cell.angle_gamma   90.00
#
_symmetry.space_group_name_H-M   'P 1'
#
loop_
_entity.id
_entity.type
_entity.pdbx_description
1 polymer ?
#
loop_
_entity_poly.entity_id
_entity_poly.type
_entity_poly.pdbx_seq_one_letter_code
_entity_poly.pdbx_strand_id
1 'polypeptide(L)'
;MINNSEQILAGDIRQLLVIKSEELLRRGEPRFVEGLDEIAGMLGRYDPAPSPLLNALDHKAQDMATYFFVAYSNTRDLDRSILIYRTVKSLVRYVLLIDRFYEVGNKKYERVARGVLRSVKKVQSSHLKYSLDFLLKRSWPFMDYEQAVKRLLIKDHIFNFKEIRHYSLFKASDAPMIYAHVLDAELPDFNQNVAAVLHYNQALQDLHDDFEDIEEDVHDMMPNMFILAATGAAAITFSKLLKNREHARKMVIESGALDSMVPLVEQYRAMVKGISVPPSFAFLKYLTKEYADMMLRALDVSAR
;
A
#
# COMPACT_ATOMS: atom_id res chain seq x y z
N MET A 1 34.32 0.58 5.00
CA MET A 1 34.71 1.99 5.17
C MET A 1 33.77 2.79 4.31
N ILE A 2 32.82 3.50 4.92
CA ILE A 2 31.87 4.37 4.20
C ILE A 2 32.65 5.65 3.86
N ASN A 3 32.53 6.11 2.62
CA ASN A 3 33.32 7.23 2.10
C ASN A 3 32.94 8.53 2.82
N ASN A 4 33.88 9.42 3.13
CA ASN A 4 33.59 10.68 3.85
C ASN A 4 32.53 11.55 3.15
N SER A 5 32.44 11.46 1.83
CA SER A 5 31.40 12.14 1.02
C SER A 5 29.99 11.57 1.25
N GLU A 6 29.85 10.26 1.45
CA GLU A 6 28.57 9.61 1.75
C GLU A 6 28.08 9.96 3.15
N GLN A 7 29.00 10.12 4.11
CA GLN A 7 28.65 10.55 5.48
C GLN A 7 28.18 12.00 5.53
N ILE A 8 28.81 12.90 4.75
CA ILE A 8 28.39 14.31 4.65
C ILE A 8 27.00 14.40 4.00
N LEU A 9 26.79 13.70 2.87
CA LEU A 9 25.50 13.64 2.18
C LEU A 9 24.39 13.07 3.08
N ALA A 10 24.68 12.01 3.85
CA ALA A 10 23.73 11.42 4.78
C ALA A 10 23.41 12.34 5.97
N GLY A 11 24.38 13.13 6.45
CA GLY A 11 24.18 14.16 7.47
C GLY A 11 23.22 15.24 6.99
N ASP A 12 23.44 15.74 5.77
CA ASP A 12 22.59 16.77 5.15
C ASP A 12 21.15 16.27 4.95
N ILE A 13 20.97 15.04 4.46
CA ILE A 13 19.63 14.46 4.26
C ILE A 13 18.88 14.27 5.58
N ARG A 14 19.56 13.82 6.65
CA ARG A 14 18.93 13.67 7.97
C ARG A 14 18.40 14.99 8.52
N GLN A 15 19.17 16.07 8.36
CA GLN A 15 18.72 17.40 8.76
C GLN A 15 17.52 17.87 7.93
N LEU A 16 17.54 17.63 6.62
CA LEU A 16 16.41 17.94 5.74
C LEU A 16 15.14 17.15 6.11
N LEU A 17 15.27 15.87 6.45
CA LEU A 17 14.14 15.04 6.91
C LEU A 17 13.48 15.63 8.16
N VAL A 18 14.27 16.10 9.13
CA VAL A 18 13.75 16.79 10.33
C VAL A 18 13.04 18.08 9.93
N ILE A 19 13.70 18.95 9.16
CA ILE A 19 13.13 20.24 8.74
C ILE A 19 11.79 20.04 8.03
N LYS A 20 11.73 19.10 7.08
CA LYS A 20 10.52 18.81 6.30
C LYS A 20 9.43 18.17 7.13
N SER A 21 9.78 17.27 8.04
CA SER A 21 8.80 16.68 8.94
C SER A 21 8.19 17.73 9.88
N GLU A 22 9.01 18.62 10.45
CA GLU A 22 8.53 19.75 11.26
C GLU A 22 7.72 20.76 10.46
N GLU A 23 8.07 20.99 9.20
CA GLU A 23 7.29 21.83 8.28
C GLU A 23 5.91 21.21 8.02
N LEU A 24 5.85 19.91 7.75
CA LEU A 24 4.64 19.16 7.48
C LEU A 24 3.71 19.13 8.71
N LEU A 25 4.27 18.98 9.91
CA LEU A 25 3.54 19.07 11.18
C LEU A 25 2.97 20.48 11.45
N ARG A 26 3.70 21.53 11.06
CA ARG A 26 3.30 22.93 11.30
C ARG A 26 2.30 23.46 10.29
N ARG A 27 2.47 23.13 9.01
CA ARG A 27 1.66 23.68 7.92
C ARG A 27 0.24 23.14 7.90
N GLY A 28 0.01 21.98 8.51
CA GLY A 28 -1.29 21.33 8.41
C GLY A 28 -1.64 20.97 6.97
N GLU A 29 -2.91 20.65 6.78
CA GLU A 29 -3.51 19.94 5.65
C GLU A 29 -3.10 20.37 4.22
N PRO A 30 -3.01 21.65 3.81
CA PRO A 30 -2.80 21.99 2.40
C PRO A 30 -1.42 21.52 1.93
N ARG A 31 -1.40 20.58 0.96
CA ARG A 31 -0.20 19.96 0.36
C ARG A 31 0.49 18.90 1.20
N PHE A 32 -0.25 18.24 2.09
CA PHE A 32 0.33 17.17 2.90
C PHE A 32 0.89 16.01 2.06
N VAL A 33 0.19 15.61 1.00
CA VAL A 33 0.64 14.55 0.08
C VAL A 33 1.95 14.93 -0.61
N GLU A 34 2.05 16.15 -1.15
CA GLU A 34 3.28 16.66 -1.76
C GLU A 34 4.45 16.66 -0.75
N GLY A 35 4.18 17.03 0.51
CA GLY A 35 5.17 16.99 1.58
C GLY A 35 5.62 15.57 1.93
N LEU A 36 4.72 14.59 1.91
CA LEU A 36 5.08 13.17 2.04
C LEU A 36 5.89 12.66 0.86
N ASP A 37 5.59 13.09 -0.36
CA ASP A 37 6.35 12.72 -1.57
C ASP A 37 7.79 13.27 -1.51
N GLU A 38 7.96 14.51 -1.03
CA GLU A 38 9.28 15.09 -0.77
C GLU A 38 10.06 14.25 0.25
N ILE A 39 9.41 13.87 1.36
CA ILE A 39 10.00 12.98 2.38
C ILE A 39 10.35 11.62 1.77
N ALA A 40 9.48 11.04 0.94
CA ALA A 40 9.71 9.78 0.25
C ALA A 40 10.97 9.86 -0.63
N GLY A 41 11.13 10.93 -1.41
CA GLY A 41 12.31 11.17 -2.23
C GLY A 41 13.60 11.39 -1.42
N MET A 42 13.51 11.97 -0.22
CA MET A 42 14.65 12.07 0.71
C MET A 42 15.02 10.70 1.29
N LEU A 43 14.03 9.92 1.74
CA LEU A 43 14.23 8.58 2.28
C LEU A 43 14.81 7.61 1.23
N GLY A 44 14.35 7.69 -0.02
CA GLY A 44 14.90 6.90 -1.13
C GLY A 44 16.38 7.18 -1.40
N ARG A 45 16.81 8.44 -1.24
CA ARG A 45 18.24 8.82 -1.33
C ARG A 45 19.03 8.43 -0.09
N TYR A 46 18.42 8.49 1.09
CA TYR A 46 19.05 8.11 2.35
C TYR A 46 19.27 6.60 2.49
N ASP A 47 18.33 5.80 1.97
CA ASP A 47 18.32 4.35 2.07
C ASP A 47 18.09 3.70 0.68
N PRO A 48 19.06 3.84 -0.25
CA PRO A 48 18.91 3.34 -1.60
C PRO A 48 18.82 1.81 -1.63
N ALA A 49 18.11 1.27 -2.63
CA ALA A 49 18.00 -0.16 -2.80
C ALA A 49 19.36 -0.78 -3.16
N PRO A 50 19.73 -1.94 -2.56
CA PRO A 50 21.05 -2.54 -2.80
C PRO A 50 21.11 -3.35 -4.12
N SER A 51 20.04 -3.38 -4.91
CA SER A 51 20.02 -4.08 -6.20
C SER A 51 18.94 -3.52 -7.13
N PRO A 52 19.06 -3.69 -8.46
CA PRO A 52 18.03 -3.26 -9.41
C PRO A 52 16.65 -3.89 -9.14
N LEU A 53 16.61 -5.17 -8.73
CA LEU A 53 15.36 -5.85 -8.38
C LEU A 53 14.67 -5.15 -7.20
N LEU A 54 15.39 -4.90 -6.11
CA LEU A 54 14.81 -4.24 -4.95
C LEU A 54 14.48 -2.77 -5.23
N ASN A 55 15.21 -2.11 -6.15
CA ASN A 55 14.87 -0.77 -6.60
C ASN A 55 13.54 -0.74 -7.36
N ALA A 56 13.32 -1.70 -8.27
CA ALA A 56 12.05 -1.83 -8.97
C ALA A 56 10.88 -2.09 -8.01
N LEU A 57 11.09 -2.90 -6.97
CA LEU A 57 10.09 -3.12 -5.92
C LEU A 57 9.82 -1.86 -5.09
N ASP A 58 10.86 -1.09 -4.74
CA ASP A 58 10.68 0.17 -4.01
C ASP A 58 9.85 1.19 -4.81
N HIS A 59 9.97 1.17 -6.15
CA HIS A 59 9.15 2.03 -7.02
C HIS A 59 7.70 1.55 -7.15
N LYS A 60 7.45 0.25 -6.99
CA LYS A 60 6.10 -0.32 -6.94
C LYS A 60 5.47 -0.24 -5.53
N ALA A 61 6.27 -0.03 -4.50
CA ALA A 61 5.81 0.03 -3.12
C ALA A 61 5.11 1.35 -2.84
N GLN A 62 3.87 1.28 -2.37
CA GLN A 62 3.09 2.45 -2.00
C GLN A 62 3.51 2.99 -0.61
N ASP A 63 3.47 4.32 -0.50
CA ASP A 63 3.34 5.07 0.75
C ASP A 63 4.26 4.69 1.93
N MET A 64 5.52 4.35 1.64
CA MET A 64 6.51 4.05 2.69
C MET A 64 6.81 5.28 3.58
N ALA A 65 6.63 6.49 3.05
CA ALA A 65 6.85 7.74 3.78
C ALA A 65 5.81 7.97 4.89
N THR A 66 4.58 7.46 4.74
CA THR A 66 3.58 7.54 5.82
C THR A 66 4.06 6.84 7.08
N TYR A 67 4.65 5.64 6.99
CA TYR A 67 5.13 4.93 8.17
C TYR A 67 6.29 5.63 8.88
N PHE A 68 7.19 6.26 8.11
CA PHE A 68 8.20 7.16 8.66
C PHE A 68 7.53 8.31 9.41
N PHE A 69 6.57 8.97 8.77
CA PHE A 69 5.96 10.17 9.33
C PHE A 69 5.04 9.87 10.52
N VAL A 70 4.36 8.72 10.55
CA VAL A 70 3.63 8.22 11.73
C VAL A 70 4.55 8.12 12.94
N ALA A 71 5.75 7.56 12.77
CA ALA A 71 6.72 7.46 13.84
C ALA A 71 7.22 8.84 14.30
N TYR A 72 7.55 9.70 13.35
CA TYR A 72 8.06 11.05 13.63
C TYR A 72 6.99 11.94 14.27
N SER A 73 5.75 11.82 13.80
CA SER A 73 4.62 12.58 14.30
C SER A 73 4.30 12.24 15.77
N ASN A 74 4.57 10.99 16.18
CA ASN A 74 4.36 10.53 17.54
C ASN A 74 5.55 10.80 18.47
N THR A 75 6.78 10.61 18.00
CA THR A 75 7.96 10.57 18.88
C THR A 75 8.90 11.76 18.74
N ARG A 76 8.87 12.46 17.59
CA ARG A 76 9.90 13.43 17.17
C ARG A 76 11.32 12.86 17.13
N ASP A 77 11.45 11.53 17.16
CA ASP A 77 12.72 10.82 17.12
C ASP A 77 13.01 10.38 15.69
N LEU A 78 14.00 11.05 15.06
CA LEU A 78 14.42 10.74 13.70
C LEU A 78 14.96 9.32 13.57
N ASP A 79 15.75 8.84 14.53
CA ASP A 79 16.40 7.53 14.44
C ASP A 79 15.38 6.41 14.55
N ARG A 80 14.41 6.55 15.46
CA ARG A 80 13.28 5.64 15.54
C ARG A 80 12.42 5.67 14.27
N SER A 81 12.19 6.85 13.70
CA SER A 81 11.42 7.00 12.46
C SER A 81 12.10 6.33 11.26
N ILE A 82 13.43 6.49 11.14
CA ILE A 82 14.25 5.82 10.13
C ILE A 82 14.24 4.29 10.33
N LEU A 83 14.32 3.82 11.57
CA LEU A 83 14.26 2.39 11.89
C LEU A 83 12.92 1.78 11.44
N ILE A 84 11.80 2.42 11.78
CA ILE A 84 10.46 1.99 11.39
C ILE A 84 10.34 1.99 9.86
N TYR A 85 10.74 3.07 9.19
CA TYR A 85 10.75 3.15 7.72
C TYR A 85 11.51 1.99 7.08
N ARG A 86 12.76 1.74 7.49
CA ARG A 86 13.60 0.65 6.93
C ARG A 86 12.98 -0.72 7.15
N THR A 87 12.34 -0.90 8.32
CA THR A 87 11.68 -2.15 8.69
C THR A 87 10.47 -2.39 7.81
N VAL A 88 9.57 -1.40 7.71
CA VAL A 88 8.37 -1.48 6.86
C VAL A 88 8.76 -1.67 5.40
N LYS A 89 9.68 -0.85 4.87
CA LYS A 89 10.21 -0.99 3.50
C LYS A 89 10.70 -2.40 3.18
N SER A 90 11.43 -3.02 4.11
CA SER A 90 11.91 -4.39 3.95
C SER A 90 10.78 -5.41 4.01
N LEU A 91 9.75 -5.18 4.81
CA LEU A 91 8.57 -6.04 4.89
C LEU A 91 7.69 -5.91 3.64
N VAL A 92 7.50 -4.71 3.09
CA VAL A 92 6.83 -4.50 1.80
C VAL A 92 7.57 -5.26 0.69
N ARG A 93 8.90 -5.12 0.61
CA ARG A 93 9.72 -5.91 -0.33
C ARG A 93 9.50 -7.42 -0.15
N TYR A 94 9.41 -7.90 1.10
CA TYR A 94 9.12 -9.30 1.37
C TYR A 94 7.76 -9.72 0.80
N VAL A 95 6.70 -8.95 1.07
CA VAL A 95 5.34 -9.22 0.59
C VAL A 95 5.32 -9.26 -0.93
N LEU A 96 5.85 -8.23 -1.60
CA LEU A 96 5.89 -8.16 -3.07
C LEU A 96 6.72 -9.29 -3.70
N LEU A 97 7.82 -9.72 -3.08
CA LEU A 97 8.60 -10.86 -3.58
C LEU A 97 7.85 -12.18 -3.42
N ILE A 98 7.13 -12.35 -2.32
CA ILE A 98 6.31 -13.53 -2.09
C ILE A 98 5.14 -13.57 -3.06
N ASP A 99 4.50 -12.44 -3.29
CA ASP A 99 3.44 -12.25 -4.26
C ASP A 99 3.91 -12.67 -5.67
N ARG A 100 5.02 -12.09 -6.16
CA ARG A 100 5.64 -12.50 -7.43
C ARG A 100 6.03 -13.98 -7.48
N PHE A 101 6.42 -14.59 -6.36
CA PHE A 101 6.65 -16.04 -6.32
C PHE A 101 5.36 -16.84 -6.56
N TYR A 102 4.23 -16.41 -5.99
CA TYR A 102 2.94 -17.06 -6.18
C TYR A 102 2.41 -16.89 -7.60
N GLU A 103 2.61 -15.72 -8.20
CA GLU A 103 2.20 -15.45 -9.58
C GLU A 103 2.97 -16.29 -10.61
N VAL A 104 4.31 -16.33 -10.52
CA VAL A 104 5.16 -16.90 -11.59
C VAL A 104 5.85 -18.22 -11.23
N GLY A 105 5.74 -18.69 -9.99
CA GLY A 105 6.39 -19.91 -9.50
C GLY A 105 7.93 -19.86 -9.45
N ASN A 106 8.55 -18.70 -9.67
CA ASN A 106 9.99 -18.56 -9.73
C ASN A 106 10.63 -18.54 -8.33
N LYS A 107 11.25 -19.66 -7.96
CA LYS A 107 11.94 -19.85 -6.65
C LYS A 107 13.03 -18.81 -6.34
N LYS A 108 13.51 -18.05 -7.32
CA LYS A 108 14.43 -16.92 -7.06
C LYS A 108 13.77 -15.88 -6.14
N TYR A 109 12.50 -15.54 -6.38
CA TYR A 109 11.79 -14.53 -5.60
C TYR A 109 11.61 -14.98 -4.15
N GLU A 110 11.19 -16.23 -3.93
CA GLU A 110 11.10 -16.83 -2.60
C GLU A 110 12.45 -16.80 -1.86
N ARG A 111 13.55 -17.11 -2.55
CA ARG A 111 14.89 -17.09 -1.95
C ARG A 111 15.29 -15.67 -1.52
N VAL A 112 15.02 -14.67 -2.35
CA VAL A 112 15.31 -13.26 -2.03
C VAL A 112 14.42 -12.80 -0.88
N ALA A 113 13.13 -13.12 -0.89
CA ALA A 113 12.20 -12.80 0.20
C ALA A 113 12.71 -13.35 1.54
N ARG A 114 13.09 -14.63 1.59
CA ARG A 114 13.69 -15.24 2.79
C ARG A 114 15.00 -14.55 3.22
N GLY A 115 15.77 -14.01 2.27
CA GLY A 115 16.94 -13.18 2.54
C GLY A 115 16.57 -11.88 3.24
N VAL A 116 15.62 -11.14 2.67
CA VAL A 116 15.10 -9.87 3.22
C VAL A 116 14.53 -10.07 4.62
N LEU A 117 13.67 -11.07 4.83
CA LEU A 117 13.09 -11.36 6.14
C LEU A 117 14.15 -11.70 7.20
N ARG A 118 15.18 -12.48 6.83
CA ARG A 118 16.29 -12.76 7.74
C ARG A 118 17.03 -11.49 8.14
N SER A 119 17.24 -10.55 7.22
CA SER A 119 17.88 -9.27 7.51
C SER A 119 17.05 -8.41 8.46
N VAL A 120 15.73 -8.32 8.25
CA VAL A 120 14.83 -7.63 9.18
C VAL A 120 14.94 -8.23 10.57
N LYS A 121 14.79 -9.55 10.70
CA LYS A 121 14.83 -10.23 12.00
C LYS A 121 16.16 -10.12 12.74
N LYS A 122 17.28 -9.81 12.07
CA LYS A 122 18.57 -9.66 12.77
C LYS A 122 18.60 -8.44 13.69
N VAL A 123 17.89 -7.37 13.32
CA VAL A 123 17.98 -6.07 13.99
C VAL A 123 16.79 -5.76 14.90
N GLN A 124 15.75 -6.58 14.90
CA GLN A 124 14.54 -6.35 15.71
C GLN A 124 14.62 -6.97 17.11
N SER A 125 13.75 -6.51 18.00
CA SER A 125 13.51 -7.12 19.32
C SER A 125 12.93 -8.54 19.20
N SER A 126 13.12 -9.38 20.22
CA SER A 126 12.59 -10.75 20.23
C SER A 126 11.06 -10.80 20.09
N HIS A 127 10.36 -9.80 20.67
CA HIS A 127 8.91 -9.68 20.57
C HIS A 127 8.47 -9.42 19.13
N LEU A 128 9.04 -8.42 18.46
CA LEU A 128 8.68 -8.11 17.08
C LEU A 128 9.04 -9.25 16.11
N LYS A 129 10.14 -9.98 16.33
CA LYS A 129 10.47 -11.18 15.54
C LYS A 129 9.35 -12.24 15.61
N TYR A 130 8.84 -12.51 16.80
CA TYR A 130 7.76 -13.48 17.01
C TYR A 130 6.46 -13.02 16.34
N SER A 131 6.09 -11.75 16.53
CA SER A 131 4.90 -11.17 15.90
C SER A 131 4.98 -11.27 14.38
N LEU A 132 6.12 -10.88 13.77
CA LEU A 132 6.31 -10.99 12.33
C LEU A 132 6.21 -12.45 11.83
N ASP A 133 6.75 -13.43 12.55
CA ASP A 133 6.61 -14.84 12.17
C ASP A 133 5.17 -15.33 12.12
N PHE A 134 4.35 -14.88 13.06
CA PHE A 134 2.94 -15.22 13.11
C PHE A 134 2.13 -14.53 12.02
N LEU A 135 2.40 -13.25 11.78
CA LEU A 135 1.63 -12.41 10.86
C LEU A 135 1.93 -12.74 9.40
N LEU A 136 3.19 -12.99 9.06
CA LEU A 136 3.57 -13.44 7.72
C LEU A 136 3.03 -14.83 7.38
N LYS A 137 2.71 -15.66 8.38
CA LYS A 137 1.95 -16.89 8.14
C LYS A 137 0.48 -16.62 7.84
N ARG A 138 -0.06 -15.51 8.34
CA ARG A 138 -1.45 -15.10 8.15
C ARG A 138 -1.67 -14.24 6.89
N SER A 139 -0.63 -13.77 6.24
CA SER A 139 -0.73 -13.14 4.91
C SER A 139 -0.93 -14.17 3.78
N TRP A 140 -0.59 -15.45 3.99
CA TRP A 140 -0.83 -16.53 3.02
C TRP A 140 -2.30 -16.75 2.64
N PRO A 141 -3.26 -16.71 3.58
CA PRO A 141 -4.68 -16.72 3.27
C PRO A 141 -5.14 -15.69 2.22
N PHE A 142 -4.51 -14.52 2.14
CA PHE A 142 -4.82 -13.56 1.07
C PHE A 142 -4.43 -14.12 -0.30
N MET A 143 -3.22 -14.64 -0.44
CA MET A 143 -2.76 -15.25 -1.70
C MET A 143 -3.68 -16.39 -2.14
N ASP A 144 -4.08 -17.27 -1.21
CA ASP A 144 -5.02 -18.36 -1.53
C ASP A 144 -6.40 -17.83 -1.95
N TYR A 145 -6.87 -16.77 -1.29
CA TYR A 145 -8.14 -16.12 -1.62
C TYR A 145 -8.10 -15.41 -2.97
N GLU A 146 -7.05 -14.65 -3.27
CA GLU A 146 -6.87 -13.99 -4.55
C GLU A 146 -6.84 -15.01 -5.69
N GLN A 147 -6.16 -16.15 -5.52
CA GLN A 147 -6.20 -17.24 -6.49
C GLN A 147 -7.61 -17.84 -6.63
N ALA A 148 -8.42 -17.85 -5.57
CA ALA A 148 -9.82 -18.27 -5.67
C ALA A 148 -10.66 -17.26 -6.46
N VAL A 149 -10.48 -15.96 -6.22
CA VAL A 149 -11.15 -14.89 -6.98
C VAL A 149 -10.72 -14.94 -8.45
N LYS A 150 -9.43 -15.13 -8.75
CA LYS A 150 -8.91 -15.33 -10.11
C LYS A 150 -9.60 -16.48 -10.85
N ARG A 151 -9.78 -17.62 -10.18
CA ARG A 151 -10.48 -18.78 -10.76
C ARG A 151 -11.96 -18.49 -11.07
N LEU A 152 -12.62 -17.67 -10.24
CA LEU A 152 -14.00 -17.24 -10.48
C LEU A 152 -14.06 -16.25 -11.65
N LEU A 153 -13.14 -15.28 -11.67
CA LEU A 153 -13.03 -14.28 -12.74
C LEU A 153 -12.82 -14.92 -14.12
N ILE A 154 -11.89 -15.88 -14.24
CA ILE A 154 -11.62 -16.60 -15.49
C ILE A 154 -12.83 -17.43 -15.95
N LYS A 155 -13.73 -17.80 -15.03
CA LYS A 155 -14.99 -18.51 -15.33
C LYS A 155 -16.16 -17.57 -15.60
N ASP A 156 -15.89 -16.28 -15.82
CA ASP A 156 -16.90 -15.24 -16.04
C ASP A 156 -17.93 -15.16 -14.91
N HIS A 157 -17.50 -15.37 -13.65
CA HIS A 157 -18.34 -15.16 -12.47
C HIS A 157 -18.78 -13.69 -12.37
N ILE A 158 -20.03 -13.48 -11.95
CA ILE A 158 -20.62 -12.16 -11.77
C ILE A 158 -20.43 -11.76 -10.30
N PHE A 159 -19.48 -10.86 -10.04
CA PHE A 159 -19.16 -10.39 -8.69
C PHE A 159 -20.16 -9.33 -8.20
N ASN A 160 -20.75 -9.53 -7.04
CA ASN A 160 -21.58 -8.51 -6.40
C ASN A 160 -20.73 -7.52 -5.57
N PHE A 161 -21.33 -6.38 -5.23
CA PHE A 161 -20.66 -5.32 -4.45
C PHE A 161 -20.05 -5.81 -3.12
N LYS A 162 -20.68 -6.78 -2.43
CA LYS A 162 -20.13 -7.31 -1.17
C LYS A 162 -18.85 -8.10 -1.40
N GLU A 163 -18.77 -8.86 -2.50
CA GLU A 163 -17.56 -9.61 -2.88
C GLU A 163 -16.43 -8.65 -3.26
N ILE A 164 -16.71 -7.63 -4.07
CA ILE A 164 -15.73 -6.61 -4.48
C ILE A 164 -15.19 -5.86 -3.25
N ARG A 165 -16.08 -5.43 -2.35
CA ARG A 165 -15.71 -4.79 -1.09
C ARG A 165 -14.86 -5.71 -0.20
N HIS A 166 -15.21 -6.99 -0.13
CA HIS A 166 -14.44 -7.94 0.66
C HIS A 166 -13.04 -8.15 0.08
N TYR A 167 -12.93 -8.28 -1.25
CA TYR A 167 -11.64 -8.37 -1.94
C TYR A 167 -10.77 -7.14 -1.69
N SER A 168 -11.32 -5.94 -1.87
CA SER A 168 -10.63 -4.67 -1.66
C SER A 168 -10.06 -4.55 -0.23
N LEU A 169 -10.88 -4.80 0.80
CA LEU A 169 -10.39 -4.74 2.18
C LEU A 169 -9.41 -5.87 2.51
N PHE A 170 -9.56 -7.06 1.91
CA PHE A 170 -8.65 -8.15 2.20
C PHE A 170 -7.28 -7.96 1.54
N LYS A 171 -7.23 -7.37 0.33
CA LYS A 171 -5.98 -6.95 -0.34
C LYS A 171 -5.19 -5.97 0.52
N ALA A 172 -5.86 -4.95 1.06
CA ALA A 172 -5.26 -3.93 1.91
C ALA A 172 -4.84 -4.41 3.33
N SER A 173 -4.96 -5.70 3.65
CA SER A 173 -4.79 -6.20 5.01
C SER A 173 -3.33 -6.32 5.45
N ASP A 174 -2.35 -6.17 4.55
CA ASP A 174 -0.93 -6.11 4.93
C ASP A 174 -0.63 -4.91 5.84
N ALA A 175 -1.29 -3.76 5.64
CA ALA A 175 -1.19 -2.58 6.49
C ALA A 175 -1.53 -2.87 7.96
N PRO A 176 -2.73 -3.36 8.31
CA PRO A 176 -3.06 -3.73 9.68
C PRO A 176 -2.37 -5.02 10.16
N MET A 177 -2.06 -5.97 9.27
CA MET A 177 -1.51 -7.27 9.69
C MET A 177 0.01 -7.28 9.82
N ILE A 178 0.74 -6.38 9.17
CA ILE A 178 2.21 -6.42 9.18
C ILE A 178 2.75 -5.10 9.68
N TYR A 179 2.41 -3.99 9.02
CA TYR A 179 3.05 -2.71 9.29
C TYR A 179 2.58 -2.09 10.61
N ALA A 180 1.29 -2.19 10.92
CA ALA A 180 0.73 -1.76 12.21
C ALA A 180 1.40 -2.44 13.41
N HIS A 181 1.84 -3.69 13.29
CA HIS A 181 2.54 -4.39 14.37
C HIS A 181 3.98 -3.91 14.58
N VAL A 182 4.63 -3.39 13.53
CA VAL A 182 5.91 -2.68 13.69
C VAL A 182 5.68 -1.40 14.47
N LEU A 183 4.63 -0.65 14.12
CA LEU A 183 4.28 0.59 14.81
C LEU A 183 3.88 0.34 16.27
N ASP A 184 3.04 -0.65 16.54
CA ASP A 184 2.61 -1.07 17.88
C ASP A 184 3.78 -1.47 18.78
N ALA A 185 4.78 -2.14 18.21
CA ALA A 185 5.97 -2.56 18.95
C ALA A 185 6.92 -1.39 19.29
N GLU A 186 6.89 -0.31 18.50
CA GLU A 186 7.90 0.76 18.57
C GLU A 186 7.35 2.10 19.08
N LEU A 187 6.02 2.31 19.05
CA LEU A 187 5.37 3.58 19.34
C LEU A 187 4.42 3.47 20.56
N PRO A 188 4.60 4.31 21.59
CA PRO A 188 3.83 4.21 22.84
C PRO A 188 2.35 4.55 22.69
N ASP A 189 1.99 5.46 21.78
CA ASP A 189 0.58 5.89 21.60
C ASP A 189 -0.12 5.16 20.45
N PHE A 190 0.54 4.18 19.83
CA PHE A 190 -0.10 3.41 18.77
C PHE A 190 -1.26 2.59 19.35
N ASN A 191 -2.35 2.51 18.59
CA ASN A 191 -3.49 1.68 18.96
C ASN A 191 -4.20 1.14 17.72
N GLN A 192 -5.13 0.22 17.95
CA GLN A 192 -5.87 -0.45 16.88
C GLN A 192 -6.72 0.48 16.02
N ASN A 193 -7.11 1.65 16.53
CA ASN A 193 -7.80 2.65 15.71
C ASN A 193 -6.87 3.27 14.67
N VAL A 194 -5.59 3.50 15.00
CA VAL A 194 -4.57 3.94 14.03
C VAL A 194 -4.39 2.87 12.96
N ALA A 195 -4.29 1.60 13.35
CA ALA A 195 -4.23 0.47 12.40
C ALA A 195 -5.43 0.44 11.45
N ALA A 196 -6.64 0.67 11.97
CA ALA A 196 -7.85 0.72 11.16
C ALA A 196 -7.85 1.87 10.15
N VAL A 197 -7.36 3.06 10.52
CA VAL A 197 -7.23 4.18 9.56
C VAL A 197 -6.21 3.86 8.47
N LEU A 198 -5.05 3.28 8.83
CA LEU A 198 -4.04 2.84 7.87
C LEU A 198 -4.61 1.81 6.88
N HIS A 199 -5.45 0.89 7.36
CA HIS A 199 -6.12 -0.09 6.50
C HIS A 199 -7.00 0.55 5.42
N TYR A 200 -7.81 1.54 5.80
CA TYR A 200 -8.63 2.27 4.81
C TYR A 200 -7.80 3.14 3.88
N ASN A 201 -6.68 3.70 4.35
CA ASN A 201 -5.74 4.42 3.47
C ASN A 201 -5.13 3.48 2.42
N GLN A 202 -4.66 2.29 2.84
CA GLN A 202 -4.15 1.28 1.93
C GLN A 202 -5.22 0.84 0.93
N ALA A 203 -6.47 0.61 1.37
CA ALA A 203 -7.55 0.21 0.47
C ALA A 203 -7.89 1.28 -0.59
N LEU A 204 -7.74 2.57 -0.26
CA LEU A 204 -7.93 3.66 -1.23
C LEU A 204 -6.75 3.76 -2.21
N GLN A 205 -5.53 3.49 -1.75
CA GLN A 205 -4.35 3.45 -2.62
C GLN A 205 -4.39 2.22 -3.55
N ASP A 206 -4.79 1.06 -3.06
CA ASP A 206 -4.99 -0.15 -3.87
C ASP A 206 -6.05 0.08 -4.97
N LEU A 207 -7.09 0.88 -4.70
CA LEU A 207 -8.06 1.30 -5.72
C LEU A 207 -7.44 2.21 -6.78
N HIS A 208 -6.48 3.06 -6.41
CA HIS A 208 -5.80 3.90 -7.37
C HIS A 208 -4.89 3.07 -8.28
N ASP A 209 -4.12 2.14 -7.72
CA ASP A 209 -3.27 1.22 -8.49
C ASP A 209 -4.10 0.33 -9.42
N ASP A 210 -5.17 -0.29 -8.91
CA ASP A 210 -6.08 -1.09 -9.75
C ASP A 210 -6.70 -0.25 -10.87
N PHE A 211 -6.91 1.06 -10.69
CA PHE A 211 -7.37 1.90 -11.77
C PHE A 211 -6.29 2.10 -12.84
N GLU A 212 -5.04 2.29 -12.47
CA GLU A 212 -3.92 2.45 -13.40
C GLU A 212 -3.54 1.12 -14.08
N ASP A 213 -3.72 -0.01 -13.40
CA ASP A 213 -3.23 -1.33 -13.85
C ASP A 213 -4.27 -2.18 -14.61
N ILE A 214 -5.43 -1.61 -15.01
CA ILE A 214 -6.51 -2.37 -15.69
C ILE A 214 -5.99 -3.22 -16.86
N GLU A 215 -5.17 -2.66 -17.74
CA GLU A 215 -4.63 -3.37 -18.89
C GLU A 215 -3.60 -4.45 -18.49
N GLU A 216 -2.72 -4.17 -17.52
CA GLU A 216 -1.75 -5.14 -16.96
C GLU A 216 -2.50 -6.33 -16.34
N ASP A 217 -3.53 -6.05 -15.53
CA ASP A 217 -4.30 -7.07 -14.83
C ASP A 217 -5.18 -7.91 -15.76
N VAL A 218 -5.75 -7.32 -16.82
CA VAL A 218 -6.42 -8.13 -17.87
C VAL A 218 -5.41 -9.07 -18.54
N HIS A 219 -4.20 -8.57 -18.85
CA HIS A 219 -3.17 -9.36 -19.50
C HIS A 219 -2.71 -10.53 -18.62
N ASP A 220 -2.47 -10.28 -17.33
CA ASP A 220 -1.97 -11.26 -16.37
C ASP A 220 -3.08 -12.11 -15.73
N MET A 221 -4.33 -11.83 -16.10
CA MET A 221 -5.54 -12.44 -15.57
C MET A 221 -5.62 -12.31 -14.05
N MET A 222 -5.24 -11.15 -13.53
CA MET A 222 -5.24 -10.84 -12.10
C MET A 222 -6.57 -10.21 -11.69
N PRO A 223 -7.06 -10.47 -10.47
CA PRO A 223 -8.26 -9.82 -9.99
C PRO A 223 -7.99 -8.35 -9.71
N ASN A 224 -8.82 -7.50 -10.31
CA ASN A 224 -8.75 -6.05 -10.21
C ASN A 224 -10.13 -5.50 -9.90
N MET A 225 -10.25 -4.57 -8.97
CA MET A 225 -11.52 -4.07 -8.45
C MET A 225 -12.43 -3.49 -9.55
N PHE A 226 -11.87 -2.83 -10.58
CA PHE A 226 -12.65 -2.31 -11.71
C PHE A 226 -13.04 -3.40 -12.70
N ILE A 227 -12.19 -4.39 -12.92
CA ILE A 227 -12.53 -5.58 -13.71
C ILE A 227 -13.67 -6.35 -13.02
N LEU A 228 -13.56 -6.60 -11.72
CA LEU A 228 -14.59 -7.28 -10.93
C LEU A 228 -15.91 -6.49 -11.01
N ALA A 229 -15.86 -5.16 -10.85
CA ALA A 229 -17.03 -4.30 -11.00
C ALA A 229 -17.65 -4.36 -12.40
N ALA A 230 -16.85 -4.32 -13.47
CA ALA A 230 -17.33 -4.42 -14.86
C ALA A 230 -18.05 -5.76 -15.15
N THR A 231 -17.61 -6.84 -14.50
CA THR A 231 -18.27 -8.16 -14.60
C THR A 231 -19.55 -8.26 -13.75
N GLY A 232 -19.68 -7.45 -12.69
CA GLY A 232 -20.70 -7.58 -11.66
C GLY A 232 -22.15 -7.29 -12.08
N ALA A 233 -22.34 -6.58 -13.19
CA ALA A 233 -23.65 -6.32 -13.77
C ALA A 233 -23.95 -7.16 -15.03
N ALA A 234 -23.11 -8.15 -15.35
CA ALA A 234 -23.08 -8.84 -16.64
C ALA A 234 -22.93 -7.89 -17.86
N ALA A 235 -22.48 -6.65 -17.62
CA ALA A 235 -22.26 -5.66 -18.66
C ALA A 235 -21.19 -6.16 -19.65
N ILE A 236 -20.13 -6.77 -19.12
CA ILE A 236 -19.02 -7.34 -19.89
C ILE A 236 -18.51 -8.62 -19.19
N THR A 237 -18.21 -9.66 -19.97
CA THR A 237 -17.54 -10.86 -19.46
C THR A 237 -16.03 -10.68 -19.44
N PHE A 238 -15.33 -11.32 -18.51
CA PHE A 238 -13.87 -11.27 -18.46
C PHE A 238 -13.25 -11.86 -19.74
N SER A 239 -13.83 -12.93 -20.28
CA SER A 239 -13.46 -13.50 -21.57
C SER A 239 -13.50 -12.47 -22.72
N LYS A 240 -14.44 -11.50 -22.66
CA LYS A 240 -14.54 -10.42 -23.66
C LYS A 240 -13.45 -9.37 -23.44
N LEU A 241 -13.13 -9.01 -22.20
CA LEU A 241 -11.99 -8.13 -21.88
C LEU A 241 -10.68 -8.74 -22.36
N LEU A 242 -10.44 -10.03 -22.07
CA LEU A 242 -9.22 -10.73 -22.44
C LEU A 242 -8.97 -10.74 -23.96
N LYS A 243 -10.03 -10.92 -24.76
CA LYS A 243 -9.96 -10.85 -26.24
C LYS A 243 -9.67 -9.44 -26.76
N ASN A 244 -9.96 -8.41 -25.98
CA ASN A 244 -9.84 -6.99 -26.37
C ASN A 244 -8.96 -6.22 -25.39
N ARG A 245 -7.89 -6.87 -24.88
CA ARG A 245 -7.04 -6.34 -23.80
C ARG A 245 -6.51 -4.92 -24.03
N GLU A 246 -6.18 -4.56 -25.26
CA GLU A 246 -5.71 -3.22 -25.63
C GLU A 246 -6.77 -2.12 -25.43
N HIS A 247 -8.04 -2.50 -25.31
CA HIS A 247 -9.19 -1.62 -25.10
C HIS A 247 -9.86 -1.87 -23.75
N ALA A 248 -9.23 -2.63 -22.84
CA ALA A 248 -9.84 -3.07 -21.59
C ALA A 248 -10.35 -1.91 -20.73
N ARG A 249 -9.54 -0.87 -20.52
CA ARG A 249 -9.95 0.32 -19.76
C ARG A 249 -11.17 0.99 -20.35
N LYS A 250 -11.19 1.22 -21.66
CA LYS A 250 -12.36 1.80 -22.34
C LYS A 250 -13.61 0.96 -22.10
N MET A 251 -13.49 -0.36 -22.22
CA MET A 251 -14.60 -1.28 -21.99
C MET A 251 -15.09 -1.26 -20.54
N VAL A 252 -14.18 -1.22 -19.57
CA VAL A 252 -14.49 -1.09 -18.14
C VAL A 252 -15.24 0.23 -17.87
N ILE A 253 -14.78 1.34 -18.44
CA ILE A 253 -15.44 2.64 -18.32
C ILE A 253 -16.86 2.58 -18.91
N GLU A 254 -17.00 2.12 -20.15
CA GLU A 254 -18.30 2.02 -20.85
C GLU A 254 -19.28 1.05 -20.18
N SER A 255 -18.79 0.13 -19.34
CA SER A 255 -19.65 -0.80 -18.59
C SER A 255 -20.38 -0.16 -17.41
N GLY A 256 -20.04 1.08 -17.03
CA GLY A 256 -20.55 1.73 -15.82
C GLY A 256 -19.88 1.25 -14.52
N ALA A 257 -18.76 0.53 -14.62
CA ALA A 257 -18.02 0.04 -13.46
C ALA A 257 -17.57 1.19 -12.53
N LEU A 258 -17.19 2.35 -13.09
CA LEU A 258 -16.72 3.50 -12.30
C LEU A 258 -17.79 4.00 -11.32
N ASP A 259 -19.04 4.09 -11.76
CA ASP A 259 -20.17 4.52 -10.93
C ASP A 259 -20.39 3.56 -9.75
N SER A 260 -20.16 2.27 -9.96
CA SER A 260 -20.27 1.27 -8.89
C SER A 260 -19.14 1.34 -7.85
N MET A 261 -18.03 1.98 -8.18
CA MET A 261 -16.87 2.16 -7.30
C MET A 261 -16.98 3.43 -6.44
N VAL A 262 -17.71 4.45 -6.88
CA VAL A 262 -17.94 5.68 -6.10
C VAL A 262 -18.50 5.38 -4.69
N PRO A 263 -19.54 4.54 -4.50
CA PRO A 263 -20.02 4.16 -3.17
C PRO A 263 -18.96 3.50 -2.28
N LEU A 264 -18.02 2.77 -2.87
CA LEU A 264 -16.95 2.10 -2.12
C LEU A 264 -15.95 3.12 -1.57
N VAL A 265 -15.49 4.04 -2.43
CA VAL A 265 -14.58 5.15 -2.05
C VAL A 265 -15.21 6.00 -0.95
N GLU A 266 -16.48 6.37 -1.12
CA GLU A 266 -17.25 7.13 -0.14
C GLU A 266 -17.42 6.39 1.18
N GLN A 267 -17.66 5.09 1.14
CA GLN A 267 -17.75 4.26 2.33
C GLN A 267 -16.43 4.27 3.12
N TYR A 268 -15.28 4.09 2.47
CA TYR A 268 -13.98 4.09 3.16
C TYR A 268 -13.68 5.46 3.79
N ARG A 269 -13.93 6.54 3.05
CA ARG A 269 -13.82 7.91 3.55
C ARG A 269 -14.73 8.15 4.76
N ALA A 270 -15.97 7.66 4.73
CA ALA A 270 -16.92 7.82 5.83
C ALA A 270 -16.54 7.00 7.06
N MET A 271 -16.05 5.77 6.89
CA MET A 271 -15.63 4.90 8.00
C MET A 271 -14.55 5.56 8.86
N VAL A 272 -13.56 6.19 8.23
CA VAL A 272 -12.47 6.86 8.96
C VAL A 272 -12.94 8.06 9.78
N LYS A 273 -13.98 8.80 9.35
CA LYS A 273 -14.48 9.98 10.07
C LYS A 273 -14.85 9.66 11.52
N GLY A 274 -15.47 8.50 11.76
CA GLY A 274 -15.90 8.05 13.08
C GLY A 274 -14.80 7.44 13.96
N ILE A 275 -13.61 7.17 13.42
CA ILE A 275 -12.52 6.55 14.17
C ILE A 275 -11.77 7.62 14.98
N SER A 276 -11.66 7.40 16.29
CA SER A 276 -10.86 8.25 17.18
C SER A 276 -9.41 7.80 17.19
N VAL A 277 -8.49 8.72 16.89
CA VAL A 277 -7.04 8.49 16.91
C VAL A 277 -6.36 9.54 17.79
N PRO A 278 -5.20 9.23 18.40
CA PRO A 278 -4.40 10.22 19.11
C PRO A 278 -4.04 11.42 18.22
N PRO A 279 -3.90 12.65 18.79
CA PRO A 279 -3.63 13.85 18.01
C PRO A 279 -2.40 13.76 17.09
N SER A 280 -1.36 13.03 17.52
CA SER A 280 -0.16 12.79 16.70
C SER A 280 -0.43 12.05 15.39
N PHE A 281 -1.57 11.36 15.28
CA PHE A 281 -1.97 10.58 14.11
C PHE A 281 -3.17 11.18 13.36
N ALA A 282 -3.65 12.37 13.76
CA ALA A 282 -4.82 13.00 13.15
C ALA A 282 -4.65 13.21 11.62
N PHE A 283 -3.41 13.42 11.16
CA PHE A 283 -3.08 13.57 9.75
C PHE A 283 -3.45 12.35 8.90
N LEU A 284 -3.50 11.13 9.48
CA LEU A 284 -3.88 9.93 8.73
C LEU A 284 -5.33 10.02 8.21
N LYS A 285 -6.21 10.69 8.95
CA LYS A 285 -7.60 10.95 8.54
C LYS A 285 -7.66 11.98 7.40
N TYR A 286 -6.74 12.94 7.42
CA TYR A 286 -6.57 13.88 6.30
C TYR A 286 -6.10 13.15 5.05
N LEU A 287 -5.11 12.26 5.15
CA LEU A 287 -4.67 11.40 4.05
C LEU A 287 -5.81 10.58 3.46
N THR A 288 -6.68 9.99 4.29
CA THR A 288 -7.87 9.28 3.79
C THR A 288 -8.72 10.16 2.90
N LYS A 289 -8.94 11.42 3.31
CA LYS A 289 -9.73 12.37 2.52
C LYS A 289 -9.03 12.67 1.20
N GLU A 290 -7.73 12.93 1.21
CA GLU A 290 -6.97 13.23 -0.02
C GLU A 290 -6.96 12.05 -0.99
N TYR A 291 -6.71 10.82 -0.53
CA TYR A 291 -6.75 9.63 -1.38
C TYR A 291 -8.14 9.38 -1.96
N ALA A 292 -9.19 9.56 -1.15
CA ALA A 292 -10.56 9.45 -1.64
C ALA A 292 -10.88 10.55 -2.68
N ASP A 293 -10.49 11.79 -2.42
CA ASP A 293 -10.75 12.91 -3.34
C ASP A 293 -9.94 12.76 -4.64
N MET A 294 -8.71 12.23 -4.59
CA MET A 294 -7.93 11.86 -5.77
C MET A 294 -8.65 10.79 -6.59
N MET A 295 -9.09 9.70 -5.94
CA MET A 295 -9.80 8.62 -6.60
C MET A 295 -11.12 9.10 -7.23
N LEU A 296 -11.92 9.88 -6.51
CA LEU A 296 -13.18 10.43 -7.03
C LEU A 296 -12.96 11.34 -8.25
N ARG A 297 -11.89 12.14 -8.26
CA ARG A 297 -11.50 12.93 -9.45
C ARG A 297 -11.12 12.05 -10.63
N ALA A 298 -10.34 10.99 -10.39
CA ALA A 298 -9.97 10.04 -11.44
C ALA A 298 -11.21 9.38 -12.06
N LEU A 299 -12.21 9.03 -11.23
CA LEU A 299 -13.48 8.47 -11.69
C LEU A 299 -14.34 9.48 -12.49
N ASP A 300 -14.48 10.72 -12.04
CA ASP A 300 -15.27 11.76 -12.72
C ASP A 300 -14.66 12.18 -14.07
N VAL A 301 -13.33 12.36 -14.12
CA VAL A 301 -12.64 12.71 -15.37
C VAL A 301 -12.78 11.59 -16.41
N SER A 302 -12.74 10.33 -15.96
CA SER A 302 -12.80 9.17 -16.86
C SER A 302 -14.21 8.84 -17.33
N ALA A 303 -15.25 9.37 -16.66
CA ALA A 303 -16.66 9.19 -17.04
C ALA A 303 -17.14 10.21 -18.10
N ARG A 304 -16.34 11.23 -18.43
CA ARG A 304 -16.66 12.29 -19.40
C ARG A 304 -15.96 12.07 -20.73
#